data_AF-A0A6J3LQ15-F1
#
_entry.id   AF-A0A6J3LQ15-F1
#
_cell.length_a   1.000
_cell.length_b   1.000
_cell.length_c   1.000
_cell.angle_alpha   90.00
_cell.angle_beta   90.00
_cell.angle_gamma   90.00
#
_symmetry.space_group_name_H-M   'P 1'
#
loop_
_entity.id
_entity.type
_entity.pdbx_description
1 polymer ?
#
loop_
_entity_poly.entity_id
_entity_poly.type
_entity_poly.pdbx_seq_one_letter_code
_entity_poly.pdbx_strand_id
1 'polypeptide(L)'
;MLRKRKGRIRKAGTIQTYWNTLTLVRQLETKQFEIAPQVQIEMCGARQHLVNEFGLSTEKEAKPIMRAEDEFELLKTLWESSEVELQHERLRVQLALMIQLASITGNRPGALRRMQYKDLKIALLPDPAGGPRPRLVMDFTFRHTKRYLGVKDP
;
A
#
# COMPACT_ATOMS: atom_id res chain seq x y z
N MET A 1 -24.66 -17.24 -5.40
CA MET A 1 -24.44 -15.78 -5.22
C MET A 1 -24.01 -15.07 -6.52
N LEU A 2 -22.99 -15.56 -7.24
CA LEU A 2 -22.45 -14.93 -8.45
C LEU A 2 -23.45 -14.84 -9.61
N ARG A 3 -24.23 -15.90 -9.87
CA ARG A 3 -25.30 -15.89 -10.89
C ARG A 3 -26.37 -14.81 -10.67
N LYS A 4 -26.70 -14.49 -9.41
CA LYS A 4 -27.64 -13.41 -9.05
C LYS A 4 -27.04 -12.00 -9.22
N ARG A 5 -25.72 -11.88 -9.31
CA ARG A 5 -24.98 -10.62 -9.49
C ARG A 5 -24.39 -10.48 -10.90
N LYS A 6 -24.82 -11.31 -11.84
CA LYS A 6 -24.40 -11.28 -13.25
C LYS A 6 -24.63 -9.85 -13.79
N GLY A 7 -23.60 -9.23 -14.36
CA GLY A 7 -23.62 -7.84 -14.84
C GLY A 7 -23.08 -6.78 -13.85
N ARG A 8 -23.01 -7.06 -12.54
CA ARG A 8 -22.40 -6.14 -11.55
C ARG A 8 -20.91 -6.37 -11.36
N ILE A 9 -20.43 -7.59 -11.59
CA ILE A 9 -19.01 -7.94 -11.49
C ILE A 9 -18.42 -7.89 -12.90
N ARG A 10 -17.44 -7.02 -13.12
CA ARG A 10 -16.81 -6.81 -14.44
C ARG A 10 -15.32 -7.15 -14.46
N LYS A 11 -14.68 -7.29 -13.29
CA LYS A 11 -13.23 -7.45 -13.15
C LYS A 11 -12.88 -8.78 -12.50
N ALA A 12 -11.86 -9.44 -13.02
CA ALA A 12 -11.30 -10.68 -12.46
C ALA A 12 -10.79 -10.48 -11.03
N GLY A 13 -10.23 -9.29 -10.73
CA GLY A 13 -9.77 -8.92 -9.39
C GLY A 13 -10.86 -8.99 -8.33
N THR A 14 -12.13 -8.79 -8.68
CA THR A 14 -13.26 -8.92 -7.74
C THR A 14 -13.41 -10.35 -7.23
N ILE A 15 -13.19 -11.36 -8.09
CA ILE A 15 -13.24 -12.77 -7.68
C ILE A 15 -12.12 -13.06 -6.67
N GLN A 16 -10.92 -12.54 -6.93
CA GLN A 16 -9.79 -12.66 -5.99
C GLN A 16 -10.14 -12.06 -4.63
N THR A 17 -10.76 -10.88 -4.60
CA THR A 17 -11.18 -10.22 -3.35
C THR A 17 -12.20 -11.06 -2.58
N TYR A 18 -13.18 -11.67 -3.26
CA TYR A 18 -14.13 -12.57 -2.61
C TYR A 18 -13.47 -13.82 -2.04
N TRP A 19 -12.52 -14.41 -2.76
CA TRP A 19 -11.73 -15.52 -2.23
C TRP A 19 -10.94 -15.14 -0.98
N ASN A 20 -10.27 -13.98 -1.00
CA ASN A 20 -9.53 -13.48 0.15
C ASN A 20 -10.46 -13.25 1.35
N THR A 21 -11.64 -12.67 1.12
CA THR A 21 -12.66 -12.44 2.16
C THR A 21 -13.16 -13.75 2.75
N LEU A 22 -13.46 -14.74 1.90
CA LEU A 22 -13.88 -16.06 2.33
C LEU A 22 -12.80 -16.75 3.18
N THR A 23 -11.54 -16.63 2.77
CA THR A 23 -10.40 -17.15 3.53
C THR A 23 -10.33 -16.50 4.91
N LEU A 24 -10.46 -15.18 4.99
CA LEU A 24 -10.45 -14.45 6.26
C LEU A 24 -11.58 -14.90 7.19
N VAL A 25 -12.81 -15.01 6.67
CA VAL A 25 -13.96 -15.49 7.45
C VAL A 25 -13.72 -16.91 7.95
N ARG A 26 -13.25 -17.81 7.09
CA ARG A 26 -12.89 -19.18 7.47
C ARG A 26 -11.88 -19.17 8.62
N GLN A 27 -10.81 -18.39 8.52
CA GLN A 27 -9.78 -18.30 9.56
C GLN A 27 -10.35 -17.85 10.90
N LEU A 28 -11.26 -16.87 10.89
CA LEU A 28 -11.89 -16.36 12.11
C LEU A 28 -12.78 -17.40 12.79
N GLU A 29 -13.57 -18.13 12.00
CA GLU A 29 -14.53 -19.14 12.45
C GLU A 29 -13.84 -20.44 12.89
N THR A 30 -12.91 -20.97 12.10
CA THR A 30 -12.29 -22.28 12.37
C THR A 30 -11.00 -22.21 13.16
N LYS A 31 -10.44 -21.00 13.38
CA LYS A 31 -9.11 -20.76 13.97
C LYS A 31 -7.96 -21.44 13.21
N GLN A 32 -8.21 -21.91 11.99
CA GLN A 32 -7.18 -22.51 11.12
C GLN A 32 -6.67 -21.47 10.13
N PHE A 33 -5.43 -21.04 10.33
CA PHE A 33 -4.79 -20.01 9.50
C PHE A 33 -4.28 -20.54 8.16
N GLU A 34 -4.04 -21.85 8.08
CA GLU A 34 -3.51 -22.48 6.88
C GLU A 34 -4.63 -23.01 5.96
N ILE A 35 -4.38 -22.88 4.66
CA ILE A 35 -5.14 -23.53 3.60
C ILE A 35 -4.21 -24.52 2.94
N ALA A 36 -4.64 -25.78 2.87
CA ALA A 36 -3.89 -26.83 2.20
C ALA A 36 -3.44 -26.38 0.79
N PRO A 37 -2.17 -26.58 0.40
CA PRO A 37 -1.64 -26.12 -0.88
C PRO A 37 -2.48 -26.57 -2.08
N GLN A 38 -3.01 -27.79 -2.04
CA GLN A 38 -3.89 -28.35 -3.05
C GLN A 38 -5.13 -27.49 -3.30
N VAL A 39 -5.81 -27.05 -2.23
CA VAL A 39 -7.00 -26.19 -2.31
C VAL A 39 -6.65 -24.84 -2.93
N GLN A 40 -5.45 -24.31 -2.69
CA GLN A 40 -5.02 -23.05 -3.30
C GLN A 40 -4.85 -23.19 -4.82
N ILE A 41 -4.29 -24.31 -5.29
CA ILE A 41 -4.13 -24.61 -6.72
C ILE A 41 -5.49 -24.79 -7.39
N GLU A 42 -6.37 -25.59 -6.80
CA GLU A 42 -7.73 -25.80 -7.31
C GLU A 42 -8.50 -24.48 -7.39
N MET A 43 -8.34 -23.62 -6.38
CA MET A 43 -8.99 -22.32 -6.39
C MET A 43 -8.44 -21.39 -7.48
N CYS A 44 -7.15 -21.46 -7.82
CA CYS A 44 -6.62 -20.76 -8.99
C CYS A 44 -7.36 -21.19 -10.27
N GLY A 45 -7.53 -22.49 -10.49
CA GLY A 45 -8.29 -23.04 -11.63
C GLY A 45 -9.76 -22.60 -11.63
N ALA A 46 -10.44 -22.71 -10.48
CA ALA A 46 -11.84 -22.30 -10.33
C ALA A 46 -12.03 -20.81 -10.63
N ARG A 47 -11.14 -19.93 -10.16
CA ARG A 47 -11.20 -18.50 -10.50
C ARG A 47 -10.99 -18.25 -11.98
N GLN A 48 -10.04 -18.92 -12.62
CA GLN A 48 -9.80 -18.75 -14.06
C GLN A 48 -11.01 -19.19 -14.87
N HIS A 49 -11.65 -20.31 -14.49
CA HIS A 49 -12.88 -20.77 -15.11
C HIS A 49 -14.00 -19.74 -14.98
N LEU A 50 -14.19 -19.15 -13.80
CA LEU A 50 -15.19 -18.10 -13.58
C LEU A 50 -14.87 -16.82 -14.37
N VAL A 51 -13.60 -16.44 -14.51
CA VAL A 51 -13.21 -15.29 -15.34
C VAL A 51 -13.64 -15.52 -16.79
N ASN A 52 -13.40 -16.72 -17.31
CA ASN A 52 -13.76 -17.07 -18.69
C ASN A 52 -15.28 -17.20 -18.88
N GLU A 53 -15.98 -17.90 -17.97
CA GLU A 53 -17.44 -18.11 -18.03
C GLU A 53 -18.22 -16.78 -18.02
N PHE A 54 -17.76 -15.81 -17.23
CA PHE A 54 -18.43 -14.53 -17.07
C PHE A 54 -17.80 -13.38 -17.87
N GLY A 55 -16.79 -13.66 -18.72
CA GLY A 55 -16.13 -12.66 -19.56
C GLY A 55 -15.53 -11.49 -18.78
N LEU A 56 -14.89 -11.76 -17.64
CA LEU A 56 -14.38 -10.71 -16.75
C LEU A 56 -13.08 -10.10 -17.29
N SER A 57 -12.96 -8.78 -17.21
CA SER A 57 -11.75 -8.07 -17.61
C SER A 57 -10.60 -8.37 -16.64
N THR A 58 -9.45 -8.76 -17.21
CA THR A 58 -8.16 -8.99 -16.52
C THR A 58 -7.21 -7.80 -16.63
N GLU A 59 -7.62 -6.75 -17.34
CA GLU A 59 -6.82 -5.54 -17.52
C GLU A 59 -6.52 -4.89 -16.18
N LYS A 60 -5.24 -4.55 -15.98
CA LYS A 60 -4.77 -3.81 -14.82
C LYS A 60 -5.36 -2.40 -14.88
N GLU A 61 -6.11 -2.02 -13.85
CA GLU A 61 -6.52 -0.63 -13.69
C GLU A 61 -5.29 0.23 -13.38
N ALA A 62 -5.23 1.40 -14.01
CA ALA A 62 -4.23 2.40 -13.68
C ALA A 62 -4.40 2.75 -12.20
N LYS A 63 -3.33 2.55 -11.42
CA LYS A 63 -3.32 2.99 -10.03
C LYS A 63 -3.20 4.51 -10.05
N PRO A 64 -4.16 5.25 -9.49
CA PRO A 64 -4.01 6.69 -9.39
C PRO A 64 -2.74 6.98 -8.60
N ILE A 65 -1.85 7.80 -9.18
CA ILE A 65 -0.65 8.28 -8.51
C ILE A 65 -1.04 9.60 -7.87
N MET A 66 -0.74 9.75 -6.58
CA MET A 66 -0.89 11.03 -5.88
C MET A 66 0.07 12.04 -6.50
N ARG A 67 -0.44 13.17 -6.99
CA ARG A 67 0.42 14.25 -7.45
C ARG A 67 0.93 15.09 -6.28
N ALA A 68 1.96 15.90 -6.53
CA ALA A 68 2.50 16.81 -5.53
C ALA A 68 1.45 17.82 -5.01
N GLU A 69 0.51 18.24 -5.87
CA GLU A 69 -0.58 19.14 -5.48
C GLU A 69 -1.59 18.44 -4.56
N ASP A 70 -1.89 17.18 -4.83
CA ASP A 70 -2.77 16.37 -3.98
C ASP A 70 -2.12 16.13 -2.60
N GLU A 71 -0.81 15.90 -2.58
CA GLU A 71 -0.04 15.77 -1.34
C GLU A 71 -0.04 17.07 -0.55
N PHE A 72 0.13 18.21 -1.22
CA PHE A 72 0.08 19.52 -0.59
C PHE A 72 -1.29 19.76 0.07
N GLU A 73 -2.39 19.54 -0.65
CA GLU A 73 -3.74 19.70 -0.09
C GLU A 73 -4.01 18.73 1.05
N LEU A 74 -3.50 17.49 0.97
CA LEU A 74 -3.60 16.51 2.04
C LEU A 74 -2.85 16.98 3.30
N LEU A 75 -1.62 17.45 3.16
CA LEU A 75 -0.82 17.98 4.27
C LEU A 75 -1.45 19.24 4.85
N LYS A 76 -1.91 20.17 4.01
CA LYS A 76 -2.61 21.37 4.43
C LYS A 76 -3.85 21.02 5.26
N THR A 77 -4.69 20.12 4.76
CA THR A 77 -5.87 19.65 5.48
C THR A 77 -5.50 19.02 6.82
N LEU A 78 -4.44 18.21 6.86
CA LEU A 78 -3.95 17.61 8.11
C LEU A 78 -3.53 18.66 9.15
N TRP A 79 -2.97 19.79 8.72
CA TRP A 79 -2.52 20.87 9.61
C TRP A 79 -3.63 21.84 10.03
N GLU A 80 -4.52 22.19 9.11
CA GLU A 80 -5.50 23.27 9.29
C GLU A 80 -6.88 22.78 9.76
N SER A 81 -7.25 21.53 9.44
CA SER A 81 -8.60 21.03 9.74
C SER A 81 -8.77 20.72 11.23
N SER A 82 -9.85 21.25 11.81
CA SER A 82 -10.34 20.86 13.13
C SER A 82 -11.11 19.54 13.12
N GLU A 83 -11.49 19.03 11.95
CA GLU A 83 -12.20 17.75 11.82
C GLU A 83 -11.26 16.55 11.94
N VAL A 84 -9.95 16.78 11.75
CA VAL A 84 -8.93 15.74 11.93
C VAL A 84 -8.55 15.66 13.40
N GLU A 85 -9.39 14.94 14.14
CA GLU A 85 -9.15 14.64 15.55
C GLU A 85 -8.08 13.54 15.69
N LEU A 86 -7.02 13.86 16.43
CA LEU A 86 -5.94 12.93 16.77
C LEU A 86 -5.85 12.83 18.29
N GLN A 87 -5.47 11.67 18.79
CA GLN A 87 -5.32 11.46 20.25
C GLN A 87 -4.32 12.44 20.89
N HIS A 88 -3.31 12.86 20.13
CA HIS A 88 -2.38 13.92 20.52
C HIS A 88 -1.69 14.52 19.28
N GLU A 89 -1.31 15.79 19.37
CA GLU A 89 -0.72 16.56 18.24
C GLU A 89 0.58 15.97 17.68
N ARG A 90 1.35 15.23 18.49
CA ARG A 90 2.53 14.49 17.98
C ARG A 90 2.17 13.50 16.85
N LEU A 91 0.96 12.93 16.83
CA LEU A 91 0.53 12.07 15.72
C LEU A 91 0.42 12.84 14.41
N ARG A 92 0.06 14.13 14.46
CA ARG A 92 -0.07 14.99 13.28
C ARG A 92 1.28 15.15 12.59
N VAL A 93 2.31 15.49 13.35
CA VAL A 93 3.69 15.61 12.87
C VAL A 93 4.20 14.28 12.30
N GLN A 94 3.95 13.18 13.01
CA GLN A 94 4.37 11.86 12.55
C GLN A 94 3.66 11.42 11.27
N LEU A 95 2.35 11.70 11.16
CA LEU A 95 1.56 11.40 9.98
C LEU A 95 2.00 12.23 8.78
N ALA A 96 2.26 13.52 8.98
CA ALA A 96 2.80 14.40 7.95
C ALA A 96 4.14 13.86 7.39
N LEU A 97 5.07 13.47 8.27
CA LEU A 97 6.33 12.85 7.85
C LEU A 97 6.10 11.54 7.08
N MET A 98 5.18 10.69 7.55
CA MET A 98 4.87 9.42 6.87
C MET A 98 4.26 9.65 5.48
N ILE A 99 3.40 10.66 5.31
CA ILE A 99 2.83 11.03 4.01
C ILE A 99 3.95 11.45 3.05
N GLN A 100 4.83 12.36 3.49
CA GLN A 100 5.96 12.83 2.68
C GLN A 100 6.90 11.68 2.27
N LEU A 101 7.25 10.82 3.21
CA LEU A 101 8.08 9.64 2.91
C LEU A 101 7.37 8.67 1.96
N ALA A 102 6.06 8.46 2.11
CA ALA A 102 5.28 7.61 1.22
C ALA A 102 5.27 8.15 -0.22
N SER A 103 5.05 9.45 -0.38
CA SER A 103 4.96 10.10 -1.68
C SER A 103 6.30 10.11 -2.41
N ILE A 104 7.39 10.49 -1.73
CA ILE A 104 8.72 10.59 -2.35
C ILE A 104 9.28 9.21 -2.70
N THR A 105 9.07 8.21 -1.83
CA THR A 105 9.74 6.90 -1.95
C THR A 105 8.87 5.80 -2.54
N GLY A 106 7.55 6.03 -2.68
CA GLY A 106 6.58 5.02 -3.13
C GLY A 106 6.46 3.82 -2.20
N ASN A 107 6.95 3.93 -0.96
CA ASN A 107 6.95 2.83 0.00
C ASN A 107 5.56 2.60 0.60
N ARG A 108 5.24 1.33 0.87
CA ARG A 108 3.98 0.97 1.53
C ARG A 108 3.98 1.42 2.98
N PRO A 109 2.80 1.72 3.57
CA PRO A 109 2.69 2.11 4.98
C PRO A 109 3.38 1.13 5.95
N GLY A 110 3.31 -0.18 5.66
CA GLY A 110 3.98 -1.19 6.50
C GLY A 110 5.51 -1.13 6.49
N ALA A 111 6.12 -0.62 5.42
CA ALA A 111 7.58 -0.40 5.37
C ALA A 111 7.96 0.85 6.17
N LEU A 112 7.20 1.93 6.04
CA LEU A 112 7.38 3.19 6.78
C LEU A 112 7.23 2.97 8.29
N ARG A 113 6.17 2.28 8.70
CA ARG A 113 5.88 2.00 10.12
C ARG A 113 6.97 1.17 10.82
N ARG A 114 7.73 0.37 10.09
CA ARG A 114 8.80 -0.49 10.64
C ARG A 114 10.18 0.17 10.61
N MET A 115 10.29 1.40 10.11
CA MET A 115 11.55 2.15 10.14
C MET A 115 11.99 2.38 11.58
N GLN A 116 13.28 2.20 11.84
CA GLN A 116 13.90 2.46 13.15
C GLN A 116 14.96 3.57 13.03
N TYR A 117 15.39 4.15 14.14
CA TYR A 117 16.42 5.20 14.12
C TYR A 117 17.74 4.75 13.47
N LYS A 118 18.09 3.46 13.56
CA LYS A 118 19.27 2.88 12.88
C LYS A 118 19.19 2.92 11.34
N ASP A 119 18.00 3.17 10.80
CA ASP A 119 17.73 3.24 9.37
C ASP A 119 17.79 4.68 8.83
N LEU A 120 17.94 5.66 9.73
CA LEU A 120 18.11 7.07 9.41
C LEU A 120 19.58 7.46 9.56
N LYS A 121 20.15 8.05 8.52
CA LYS A 121 21.46 8.72 8.59
C LYS A 121 21.25 10.21 8.37
N ILE A 122 21.89 11.02 9.19
CA ILE A 122 21.81 12.47 9.12
C ILE A 122 23.22 13.00 8.91
N ALA A 123 23.40 13.82 7.87
CA ALA A 123 24.65 14.49 7.59
C ALA A 123 24.41 15.99 7.40
N LEU A 124 25.32 16.81 7.92
CA LEU A 124 25.39 18.23 7.61
C LEU A 124 26.48 18.42 6.56
N LEU A 125 26.08 18.87 5.37
CA LEU A 125 26.99 19.15 4.28
C LEU A 125 27.25 20.67 4.19
N PRO A 126 28.47 21.11 3.88
CA PRO A 126 28.73 22.50 3.54
C PRO A 126 27.83 22.96 2.39
N ASP A 127 27.44 24.23 2.36
CA ASP A 127 26.70 24.75 1.23
C ASP A 127 27.60 24.73 -0.03
N PRO A 128 27.23 24.02 -1.11
CA PRO A 128 28.01 24.02 -2.35
C PRO A 128 28.15 25.42 -2.96
N ALA A 129 27.29 26.37 -2.61
CA ALA A 129 27.41 27.78 -3.02
C ALA A 129 28.30 28.63 -2.10
N GLY A 130 28.95 28.04 -1.09
CA GLY A 130 29.80 28.75 -0.13
C GLY A 130 29.02 29.58 0.92
N GLY A 131 27.71 29.38 1.02
CA GLY A 131 26.87 30.05 2.00
C GLY A 131 27.18 29.64 3.45
N PRO A 132 26.85 30.50 4.44
CA PRO A 132 27.16 30.27 5.85
C PRO A 132 26.30 29.17 6.49
N ARG A 133 25.25 28.69 5.80
CA ARG A 133 24.30 27.72 6.35
C ARG A 133 24.58 26.33 5.76
N PRO A 134 24.97 25.34 6.58
CA PRO A 134 25.10 23.97 6.09
C PRO A 134 23.74 23.39 5.69
N ARG A 135 23.75 22.46 4.73
CA ARG A 135 22.57 21.71 4.29
C ARG A 135 22.43 20.43 5.09
N LEU A 136 21.25 20.21 5.65
CA LEU A 136 20.91 18.95 6.32
C LEU A 136 20.45 17.93 5.28
N VAL A 137 21.14 16.80 5.22
CA VAL A 137 20.77 15.65 4.39
C VAL A 137 20.32 14.52 5.30
N MET A 138 19.15 13.97 5.01
CA MET A 138 18.60 12.81 5.69
C MET A 138 18.48 11.66 4.71
N ASP A 139 19.23 10.58 4.96
CA ASP A 139 19.16 9.35 4.17
C ASP A 139 18.34 8.31 4.91
N PHE A 140 17.33 7.76 4.21
CA PHE A 140 16.40 6.77 4.75
C PHE A 140 16.64 5.40 4.13
N THR A 141 16.89 4.39 4.96
CA THR A 141 17.12 3.00 4.51
C THR A 141 15.92 2.11 4.82
N PHE A 142 15.08 1.82 3.82
CA PHE A 142 13.89 0.99 4.03
C PHE A 142 14.20 -0.51 3.94
N ARG A 143 14.41 -1.18 5.08
CA ARG A 143 14.75 -2.63 5.12
C ARG A 143 13.56 -3.57 4.91
N HIS A 144 12.34 -3.10 5.18
CA HIS A 144 11.12 -3.91 5.17
C HIS A 144 10.22 -3.61 3.96
N THR A 145 10.84 -3.31 2.82
CA THR A 145 10.16 -3.20 1.54
C THR A 145 9.80 -4.59 1.02
N LYS A 146 8.84 -4.68 0.09
CA LYS A 146 8.50 -5.96 -0.55
C LYS A 146 9.76 -6.45 -1.25
N ARG A 147 10.35 -7.56 -0.80
CA ARG A 147 11.34 -8.27 -1.61
C ARG A 147 10.64 -8.75 -2.87
N TYR A 148 11.28 -8.49 -4.00
CA TYR A 148 10.82 -8.90 -5.30
C TYR A 148 10.81 -10.43 -5.38
N LEU A 149 9.70 -11.06 -5.77
CA LEU A 149 9.50 -12.52 -5.72
C LEU A 149 9.26 -13.16 -7.11
N GLY A 150 9.57 -12.49 -8.23
CA GLY A 150 9.38 -13.10 -9.56
C GLY A 150 9.66 -12.17 -10.73
N VAL A 151 9.76 -12.71 -11.95
CA VAL A 151 10.16 -12.00 -13.18
C VAL A 151 9.20 -10.85 -13.50
N LYS A 152 9.75 -9.74 -14.03
CA LYS A 152 8.97 -8.56 -14.43
C LYS A 152 8.19 -8.95 -15.69
N ASP A 153 6.92 -8.58 -15.79
CA ASP A 153 6.25 -8.60 -17.10
C ASP A 153 7.13 -7.78 -18.08
N PRO A 154 7.34 -8.26 -19.33
CA PRO A 154 8.15 -7.56 -20.32
C PRO A 154 7.65 -6.14 -20.58
#